data_AF-A0A9P1HEI9-F1
#
_entry.id   AF-A0A9P1HEI9-F1
#
_cell.length_a   1.000
_cell.length_b   1.000
_cell.length_c   1.000
_cell.angle_alpha   90.00
_cell.angle_beta   90.00
_cell.angle_gamma   90.00
#
_symmetry.space_group_name_H-M   'P 1'
#
loop_
_entity.id
_entity.type
_entity.pdbx_description
1 polymer ?
#
loop_
_entity_poly.entity_id
_entity_poly.type
_entity_poly.pdbx_seq_one_letter_code
_entity_poly.pdbx_strand_id
1 'polypeptide(L)'
;MTGFEMTSNNILGFCLIFVICLFVIFFSIGPGPLCYFIASELVGHTARSAAQSWASIVQMLSRFILVLAYLPLKNAIHSFAYLLLFIGPIFVSIVFLYYRLPETKN
;
A
#
# COMPACT_ATOMS: atom_id res chain seq x y z
N MET A 1 21.03 6.74 5.90
CA MET A 1 21.04 8.10 5.31
C MET A 1 22.11 8.19 4.21
N THR A 2 22.12 7.27 3.23
CA THR A 2 23.27 7.10 2.31
C THR A 2 22.87 6.90 0.85
N GLY A 3 21.70 7.40 0.44
CA GLY A 3 21.25 7.35 -0.97
C GLY A 3 21.55 8.62 -1.76
N PHE A 4 21.66 9.78 -1.08
CA PHE A 4 21.81 11.08 -1.75
C PHE A 4 23.27 11.44 -2.05
N GLU A 5 24.23 10.89 -1.30
CA GLU A 5 25.65 11.24 -1.44
C GLU A 5 26.39 10.49 -2.56
N MET A 6 25.80 9.46 -3.16
CA MET A 6 26.47 8.67 -4.22
C MET A 6 26.31 9.23 -5.64
N THR A 7 25.54 10.31 -5.84
CA THR A 7 25.39 10.92 -7.17
C THR A 7 25.82 12.38 -7.13
N SER A 8 27.02 12.68 -7.63
CA SER A 8 27.58 14.04 -7.81
C SER A 8 26.74 14.97 -8.72
N ASN A 9 25.55 14.54 -9.16
CA ASN A 9 24.65 15.30 -10.03
C ASN A 9 23.43 15.76 -9.23
N ASN A 10 23.52 16.96 -8.63
CA ASN A 10 22.44 17.58 -7.85
C ASN A 10 21.08 17.57 -8.58
N ILE A 11 21.10 17.70 -9.91
CA ILE A 11 19.91 17.66 -10.78
C ILE A 11 19.19 16.31 -10.68
N LEU A 12 19.92 15.18 -10.71
CA LEU A 12 19.32 13.85 -10.59
C LEU A 12 18.69 13.62 -9.22
N GLY A 13 19.32 14.14 -8.16
CA GLY A 13 18.77 14.11 -6.81
C GLY A 13 17.44 14.87 -6.71
N PHE A 14 17.38 16.09 -7.23
CA PHE A 14 16.14 16.88 -7.28
C PHE A 14 15.05 16.20 -8.13
N CYS A 15 15.40 15.62 -9.28
CA CYS A 15 14.46 14.86 -10.10
C CYS A 15 13.90 13.64 -9.35
N LEU A 16 14.73 12.88 -8.65
CA LEU A 16 14.30 11.73 -7.83
C LEU A 16 13.33 12.15 -6.73
N ILE A 17 13.66 13.22 -6.00
CA ILE A 17 12.78 13.78 -4.97
C ILE A 17 11.44 14.19 -5.59
N PHE A 18 11.46 14.89 -6.72
CA PHE A 18 10.25 15.30 -7.41
C PHE A 18 9.37 14.11 -7.80
N VAL A 19 9.94 13.05 -8.37
CA VAL A 19 9.22 11.82 -8.75
C VAL A 19 8.62 11.13 -7.54
N ILE A 20 9.36 11.02 -6.43
CA ILE A 20 8.85 10.42 -5.19
C ILE A 20 7.69 11.25 -4.62
N CYS A 21 7.83 12.58 -4.57
CA CYS A 21 6.77 13.48 -4.11
C CYS A 21 5.51 13.35 -4.98
N LEU A 22 5.67 13.31 -6.30
CA LEU A 22 4.57 13.12 -7.25
C LEU A 22 3.85 11.79 -6.97
N PHE A 23 4.60 10.69 -6.82
CA PHE A 23 4.05 9.38 -6.47
C PHE A 23 3.26 9.41 -5.16
N VAL A 24 3.79 10.05 -4.11
CA VAL A 24 3.12 10.17 -2.82
C VAL A 24 1.82 10.97 -2.94
N ILE A 25 1.79 12.04 -3.72
CA ILE A 25 0.58 12.84 -3.97
C ILE A 25 -0.50 12.00 -4.64
N PHE A 26 -0.17 11.31 -5.74
CA PHE A 26 -1.13 10.44 -6.43
C PHE A 26 -1.63 9.31 -5.54
N PHE A 27 -0.73 8.68 -4.78
CA PHE A 27 -1.09 7.63 -3.84
C PHE A 27 -2.02 8.13 -2.72
N SER A 28 -1.77 9.34 -2.20
CA SER A 28 -2.57 9.94 -1.13
C SER A 28 -3.94 10.45 -1.59
N ILE A 29 -4.15 10.68 -2.89
CA ILE A 29 -5.47 11.07 -3.42
C ILE A 29 -6.33 9.84 -3.74
N GLY A 30 -5.72 8.78 -4.27
CA GLY A 30 -6.45 7.58 -4.70
C GLY A 30 -6.45 6.47 -3.64
N PRO A 31 -5.52 5.51 -3.76
CA PRO A 31 -5.57 4.24 -3.02
C PRO A 31 -5.47 4.40 -1.49
N GLY A 32 -4.75 5.42 -1.02
CA GLY A 32 -4.58 5.69 0.41
C GLY A 32 -5.91 5.92 1.13
N PRO A 33 -6.63 7.03 0.88
CA PRO A 33 -7.91 7.31 1.53
C PRO A 33 -9.00 6.31 1.12
N LEU A 34 -9.06 5.92 -0.16
CA LEU A 34 -10.12 5.05 -0.68
C LEU A 34 -10.20 3.71 0.05
N CYS A 35 -9.07 3.11 0.41
CA CYS A 35 -9.06 1.84 1.13
C CYS A 35 -9.63 1.92 2.56
N TYR A 36 -9.59 3.11 3.19
CA TYR A 36 -10.21 3.33 4.49
C TYR A 36 -11.71 3.61 4.37
N PHE A 37 -12.17 4.29 3.31
CA PHE A 37 -13.59 4.65 3.18
C PHE A 37 -14.46 3.53 2.60
N ILE A 38 -13.92 2.69 1.71
CA ILE A 38 -14.70 1.69 0.98
C ILE A 38 -15.46 0.72 1.92
N ALA A 39 -14.85 0.31 3.03
CA ALA A 39 -15.46 -0.61 4.00
C ALA A 39 -16.70 -0.01 4.69
N SER A 40 -16.77 1.32 4.84
CA SER A 40 -17.94 2.02 5.41
C SER A 40 -19.00 2.36 4.35
N GLU A 41 -18.63 2.46 3.08
CA GLU A 41 -19.58 2.72 1.99
C GLU A 41 -20.39 1.47 1.64
N LEU A 42 -19.75 0.29 1.74
CA LEU A 42 -20.37 -1.01 1.50
C LEU A 42 -21.42 -1.42 2.57
N VAL A 43 -21.48 -0.74 3.72
CA VAL A 43 -22.38 -1.09 4.83
C VAL A 43 -23.30 0.08 5.24
N GLY A 44 -24.51 -0.27 5.71
CA GLY A 44 -25.47 0.70 6.22
C GLY A 44 -24.98 1.47 7.45
N HIS A 45 -25.52 2.67 7.68
CA HIS A 45 -25.08 3.61 8.74
C HIS A 45 -24.88 2.97 10.12
N THR A 46 -25.75 2.05 10.51
CA THR A 46 -25.71 1.37 11.83
C THR A 46 -24.51 0.43 11.99
N ALA A 47 -23.98 -0.12 10.90
CA ALA A 47 -22.87 -1.11 10.92
C ALA A 47 -21.51 -0.52 10.53
N ARG A 48 -21.43 0.77 10.17
CA ARG A 48 -20.19 1.41 9.70
C ARG A 48 -19.06 1.38 10.70
N SER A 49 -19.34 1.70 11.96
CA SER A 49 -18.33 1.71 13.04
C SER A 49 -17.77 0.29 13.29
N ALA A 50 -18.63 -0.73 13.25
CA ALA A 50 -18.22 -2.12 13.38
C ALA A 50 -17.34 -2.55 12.19
N ALA A 51 -17.76 -2.26 10.96
CA ALA A 51 -16.99 -2.60 9.76
C ALA A 51 -15.60 -1.95 9.75
N GLN A 52 -15.50 -0.68 10.12
CA GLN A 52 -14.21 0.04 10.21
C GLN A 52 -13.30 -0.52 11.30
N SER A 53 -13.86 -0.98 12.41
CA SER A 53 -13.08 -1.64 13.48
C SER A 53 -12.48 -2.94 12.99
N TRP A 54 -13.27 -3.78 12.30
CA TRP A 54 -12.78 -5.03 11.70
C TRP A 54 -11.73 -4.77 10.62
N ALA A 55 -11.95 -3.78 9.75
CA ALA A 55 -10.97 -3.39 8.72
C ALA A 55 -9.63 -2.97 9.35
N SER A 56 -9.68 -2.19 10.44
CA SER A 56 -8.49 -1.75 11.17
C SER A 56 -7.73 -2.91 11.83
N ILE A 57 -8.45 -3.89 12.39
CA ILE A 57 -7.85 -5.11 12.96
C ILE A 57 -7.13 -5.92 11.88
N VAL A 58 -7.79 -6.16 10.74
CA VAL A 58 -7.18 -6.91 9.62
C VAL A 58 -5.97 -6.17 9.05
N GLN A 59 -6.04 -4.84 8.95
CA GLN A 59 -4.91 -4.01 8.54
C GLN A 59 -3.72 -4.17 9.50
N MET A 60 -3.97 -4.08 10.81
CA MET A 60 -2.91 -4.18 11.81
C MET A 60 -2.29 -5.58 11.86
N LEU A 61 -3.11 -6.63 11.73
CA LEU A 61 -2.65 -8.02 11.62
C LEU A 61 -1.79 -8.24 10.38
N SER A 62 -2.20 -7.69 9.24
CA SER A 62 -1.43 -7.77 8.00
C SER A 62 -0.05 -7.12 8.15
N ARG A 63 0.01 -5.94 8.80
CA ARG A 63 1.28 -5.26 9.10
C ARG A 63 2.17 -6.11 10.02
N PHE A 64 1.59 -6.74 11.04
CA PHE A 64 2.33 -7.62 11.93
C PHE A 64 2.94 -8.83 11.19
N ILE A 65 2.15 -9.50 10.35
CA ILE A 65 2.61 -10.64 9.53
C ILE A 65 3.72 -10.21 8.58
N LEU A 66 3.57 -9.05 7.91
CA LEU A 66 4.60 -8.53 7.00
C LEU A 66 5.92 -8.26 7.73
N VAL A 67 5.88 -7.65 8.92
CA VAL A 67 7.08 -7.38 9.71
C VAL A 67 7.78 -8.67 10.15
N LEU A 68 7.00 -9.67 10.59
CA LEU A 68 7.54 -10.98 10.97
C LEU A 68 8.14 -11.73 9.76
N ALA A 69 7.49 -11.68 8.60
CA ALA A 69 7.93 -12.34 7.39
C ALA A 69 9.13 -11.64 6.71
N TYR A 70 9.31 -10.35 6.93
CA TYR A 70 10.34 -9.57 6.27
C TYR A 70 11.76 -10.03 6.64
N LEU A 71 12.05 -10.22 7.93
CA LEU A 71 13.39 -10.61 8.39
C LEU A 71 13.88 -11.95 7.81
N PRO A 72 13.12 -13.07 7.87
CA PRO A 72 13.54 -14.32 7.27
C PRO A 72 13.63 -14.23 5.74
N LEU A 73 12.72 -13.52 5.09
CA LEU A 73 12.72 -13.39 3.63
C LEU A 73 13.88 -12.53 3.11
N LYS A 74 14.23 -11.47 3.85
CA LYS A 74 15.41 -10.63 3.57
C LYS A 74 16.70 -11.46 3.65
N ASN A 75 16.82 -12.37 4.60
CA ASN A 75 18.01 -13.22 4.73
C ASN A 75 18.14 -14.23 3.58
N ALA A 76 17.02 -14.67 2.99
CA ALA A 76 17.04 -15.61 1.87
C ALA A 76 17.24 -14.93 0.49
N ILE A 77 16.56 -13.81 0.24
CA ILE A 77 16.42 -13.22 -1.12
C ILE A 77 16.88 -11.76 -1.19
N HIS A 78 17.41 -11.23 -0.09
CA HIS A 78 17.96 -9.88 0.02
C HIS A 78 16.95 -8.80 -0.44
N SER A 79 17.30 -7.98 -1.44
CA SER A 79 16.51 -6.83 -1.88
C SER A 79 15.18 -7.22 -2.55
N PHE A 80 15.11 -8.42 -3.13
CA PHE A 80 13.89 -8.91 -3.81
C PHE A 80 12.76 -9.25 -2.83
N ALA A 81 13.07 -9.48 -1.54
CA ALA A 81 12.08 -9.77 -0.51
C ALA A 81 11.05 -8.64 -0.36
N TYR A 82 11.51 -7.39 -0.44
CA TYR A 82 10.64 -6.22 -0.35
C TYR A 82 9.71 -6.11 -1.57
N LEU A 83 10.26 -6.28 -2.78
CA LEU A 83 9.48 -6.25 -4.02
C LEU A 83 8.37 -7.32 -4.01
N LEU A 84 8.70 -8.55 -3.61
CA LEU A 84 7.74 -9.66 -3.58
C LEU A 84 6.61 -9.40 -2.57
N LEU A 85 6.95 -8.94 -1.36
CA LEU A 85 5.98 -8.61 -0.31
C LEU A 85 5.10 -7.40 -0.66
N PHE A 86 5.54 -6.53 -1.57
CA PHE A 86 4.78 -5.34 -1.98
C PHE A 86 3.91 -5.60 -3.22
N ILE A 87 4.47 -6.22 -4.26
CA ILE A 87 3.79 -6.47 -5.54
C ILE A 87 2.67 -7.51 -5.38
N GLY A 88 2.90 -8.58 -4.60
CA GLY A 88 1.92 -9.65 -4.43
C GLY A 88 0.57 -9.13 -3.90
N PRO A 89 0.54 -8.46 -2.73
CA PRO A 89 -0.69 -7.91 -2.17
C PRO A 89 -1.36 -6.86 -3.05
N ILE A 90 -0.59 -6.02 -3.75
CA ILE A 90 -1.13 -5.01 -4.66
C ILE A 90 -1.86 -5.68 -5.83
N PHE A 91 -1.22 -6.68 -6.47
CA PHE A 91 -1.81 -7.40 -7.59
C PHE A 91 -3.11 -8.10 -7.18
N VAL A 92 -3.09 -8.81 -6.04
CA VAL A 92 -4.28 -9.47 -5.50
C VAL A 92 -5.37 -8.44 -5.19
N SER A 93 -5.03 -7.29 -4.61
CA SER A 93 -6.00 -6.23 -4.27
C SER A 93 -6.65 -5.64 -5.52
N ILE A 94 -5.88 -5.39 -6.59
CA ILE A 94 -6.42 -4.87 -7.86
C ILE A 94 -7.39 -5.88 -8.49
N VAL A 95 -6.97 -7.15 -8.57
CA VAL A 95 -7.82 -8.21 -9.12
C VAL A 95 -9.10 -8.37 -8.30
N PHE A 96 -8.98 -8.38 -6.97
CA PHE A 96 -10.13 -8.49 -6.08
C PHE A 96 -11.09 -7.33 -6.24
N LEU A 97 -10.60 -6.08 -6.23
CA LEU A 97 -11.40 -4.89 -6.44
C LEU A 97 -12.13 -4.94 -7.79
N TYR A 98 -11.44 -5.31 -8.86
CA TYR A 98 -12.04 -5.38 -10.20
C TYR A 98 -13.28 -6.29 -10.27
N TYR A 99 -13.24 -7.46 -9.62
CA TYR A 99 -14.36 -8.42 -9.63
C TYR A 99 -15.42 -8.18 -8.56
N ARG A 100 -15.06 -7.56 -7.43
CA ARG A 100 -15.94 -7.45 -6.25
C ARG A 100 -16.56 -6.08 -6.05
N LEU A 101 -16.02 -5.02 -6.63
CA LEU A 101 -16.66 -3.71 -6.56
C LEU A 101 -17.91 -3.70 -7.45
N PRO A 102 -19.10 -3.40 -6.91
CA PRO A 102 -20.31 -3.31 -7.72
C PRO A 102 -20.32 -2.07 -8.62
N GLU A 103 -19.52 -1.04 -8.31
CA GLU A 103 -19.32 0.19 -9.10
C GLU A 103 -18.85 -0.08 -10.55
N THR A 104 -18.22 -1.23 -10.84
CA THR A 104 -17.77 -1.59 -12.19
C THR A 104 -18.74 -2.51 -12.94
N LYS A 105 -19.86 -2.88 -12.32
CA LYS A 105 -20.91 -3.69 -12.93
C LYS A 105 -22.06 -2.77 -13.33
N ASN A 106 -21.99 -2.26 -14.56
CA ASN A 106 -23.16 -1.73 -15.27
C ASN A 106 -24.29 -2.77 -15.32
#